data_AF-A0A838G4Y7-F1
#
_entry.id   AF-A0A838G4Y7-F1
#
_cell.length_a   1.000
_cell.length_b   1.000
_cell.length_c   1.000
_cell.angle_alpha   90.00
_cell.angle_beta   90.00
_cell.angle_gamma   90.00
#
_symmetry.space_group_name_H-M   'P 1'
#
loop_
_entity.id
_entity.type
_entity.pdbx_description
1 polymer ?
#
loop_
_entity_poly.entity_id
_entity_poly.type
_entity_poly.pdbx_seq_one_letter_code
_entity_poly.pdbx_strand_id
1 'polypeptide(L)'
;VETSLGYFTNPLVSVLIGVLVLGERLRRTQWVAMAIAALAVLVLSVGYGRPPWIALALAVSFGCYGLAKKKADAGAVESLIIETMVVAPLALGFLGYLTLQGRSTFATEGPGHVLLLLGTAVITVIPLLCFGGAATRIPLSTLGLLQYIAPTVQFALGLLVFDEPMSVIRWTGFAMIWLALAIFTVESLEHRRQGRLMLTSTPA
;
A
#
# COMPACT_ATOMS: atom_id res chain seq x y z
N VAL A 1 0.61 -15.74 -3.79
CA VAL A 1 2.09 -15.61 -3.82
C VAL A 1 2.55 -14.39 -4.62
N GLU A 2 2.20 -14.22 -5.90
CA GLU A 2 2.52 -12.99 -6.67
C GLU A 2 1.95 -11.70 -6.03
N THR A 3 0.78 -11.78 -5.40
CA THR A 3 0.17 -10.67 -4.67
C THR A 3 1.02 -10.21 -3.47
N SER A 4 1.65 -11.14 -2.74
CA SER A 4 2.51 -10.84 -1.58
C SER A 4 3.79 -10.10 -2.01
N LEU A 5 4.43 -10.55 -3.09
CA LEU A 5 5.52 -9.82 -3.78
C LEU A 5 5.08 -8.43 -4.26
N GLY A 6 3.84 -8.33 -4.77
CA GLY A 6 3.14 -7.09 -5.08
C GLY A 6 3.15 -6.08 -3.95
N TYR A 7 2.76 -6.53 -2.76
CA TYR A 7 2.67 -5.67 -1.59
C TYR A 7 4.03 -5.19 -1.07
N PHE A 8 5.15 -5.87 -1.35
CA PHE A 8 6.49 -5.37 -1.03
C PHE A 8 7.04 -4.39 -2.06
N THR A 9 6.67 -4.57 -3.31
CA THR A 9 7.10 -3.68 -4.40
C THR A 9 6.40 -2.33 -4.34
N ASN A 10 5.13 -2.32 -3.91
CA ASN A 10 4.29 -1.13 -3.87
C ASN A 10 4.86 0.03 -3.02
N PRO A 11 5.32 -0.21 -1.77
CA PRO A 11 6.05 0.79 -0.98
C PRO A 11 7.25 1.43 -1.69
N LEU A 12 8.09 0.64 -2.37
CA LEU A 12 9.28 1.13 -3.06
C LEU A 12 8.88 2.10 -4.18
N VAL A 13 7.92 1.69 -5.00
CA VAL A 13 7.44 2.49 -6.13
C VAL A 13 6.75 3.76 -5.65
N SER A 14 5.94 3.68 -4.60
CA SER A 14 5.32 4.86 -3.98
C SER A 14 6.37 5.87 -3.51
N VAL A 15 7.45 5.41 -2.87
CA VAL A 15 8.54 6.28 -2.44
C VAL A 15 9.28 6.88 -3.63
N LEU A 16 9.62 6.07 -4.64
CA LEU A 16 10.31 6.53 -5.86
C LEU A 16 9.49 7.60 -6.61
N ILE A 17 8.18 7.40 -6.73
CA ILE A 17 7.28 8.40 -7.32
C ILE A 17 7.28 9.69 -6.49
N GLY A 18 7.29 9.58 -5.16
CA GLY A 18 7.42 10.74 -4.28
C GLY A 18 8.69 11.54 -4.53
N VAL A 19 9.83 10.87 -4.71
CA VAL A 19 11.10 11.54 -5.01
C VAL A 19 11.11 12.15 -6.40
N LEU A 20 10.75 11.36 -7.42
CA LEU A 20 10.90 11.73 -8.82
C LEU A 20 9.86 12.76 -9.29
N VAL A 21 8.62 12.66 -8.80
CA VAL A 21 7.51 13.48 -9.29
C VAL A 21 7.15 14.61 -8.33
N LEU A 22 7.22 14.36 -7.02
CA LEU A 22 6.92 15.39 -6.01
C LEU A 22 8.16 16.12 -5.50
N GLY A 23 9.37 15.69 -5.92
CA GLY A 23 10.62 16.31 -5.48
C GLY A 23 10.93 16.05 -4.00
N GLU A 24 10.35 15.01 -3.40
CA GLU A 24 10.63 14.67 -2.00
C GLU A 24 12.11 14.31 -1.83
N ARG A 25 12.82 15.04 -0.98
CA ARG A 25 14.25 14.83 -0.77
C ARG A 25 14.49 13.71 0.24
N LEU A 26 14.86 12.54 -0.26
CA LEU A 26 15.40 11.46 0.58
C LEU A 26 16.82 11.74 1.00
N ARG A 27 17.15 11.29 2.22
CA ARG A 27 18.50 11.37 2.79
C ARG A 27 19.35 10.19 2.34
N ARG A 28 20.67 10.32 2.47
CA ARG A 28 21.63 9.27 2.05
C ARG A 28 21.31 7.91 2.70
N THR A 29 21.00 7.91 3.98
CA THR A 29 20.62 6.71 4.76
C THR A 29 19.29 6.11 4.31
N GLN A 30 18.30 6.93 3.94
CA GLN A 30 17.03 6.47 3.38
C GLN A 30 17.21 5.87 1.98
N TRP A 31 18.14 6.39 1.17
CA TRP A 31 18.53 5.79 -0.11
C TRP A 31 19.19 4.42 0.07
N VAL A 32 20.04 4.26 1.09
CA VAL A 32 20.62 2.95 1.42
C VAL A 32 19.51 1.96 1.80
N ALA A 33 18.56 2.35 2.65
CA ALA A 33 17.41 1.52 2.98
C ALA A 33 16.58 1.14 1.73
N MET A 34 16.35 2.09 0.83
CA MET A 34 15.67 1.85 -0.46
C MET A 34 16.39 0.81 -1.31
N ALA A 35 17.72 0.90 -1.40
CA ALA A 35 18.54 -0.05 -2.16
C ALA A 35 18.50 -1.46 -1.56
N ILE A 36 18.54 -1.58 -0.22
CA ILE A 36 18.41 -2.87 0.47
C ILE A 36 17.04 -3.49 0.19
N ALA A 37 15.97 -2.72 0.30
CA ALA A 37 14.62 -3.22 0.05
C ALA A 37 14.40 -3.58 -1.44
N ALA A 38 14.96 -2.82 -2.38
CA ALA A 38 14.96 -3.17 -3.80
C ALA A 38 15.72 -4.47 -4.08
N LEU A 39 16.88 -4.67 -3.44
CA LEU A 39 17.64 -5.91 -3.54
C LEU A 39 16.85 -7.09 -2.97
N ALA A 40 16.12 -6.90 -1.87
CA ALA A 40 15.28 -7.95 -1.30
C ALA A 40 14.16 -8.39 -2.25
N VAL A 41 13.49 -7.42 -2.92
CA VAL A 41 12.50 -7.72 -3.96
C VAL A 41 13.14 -8.47 -5.13
N LEU A 42 14.35 -8.08 -5.54
CA LEU A 42 15.09 -8.76 -6.61
C LEU A 42 15.41 -10.22 -6.24
N VAL A 43 15.96 -10.45 -5.04
CA VAL A 43 16.32 -11.79 -4.55
C VAL A 43 15.08 -12.70 -4.51
N LEU A 44 13.95 -12.18 -4.01
CA LEU A 44 12.70 -12.93 -4.03
C LEU A 44 12.26 -13.22 -5.46
N SER A 45 12.25 -12.21 -6.33
CA SER A 45 11.83 -12.36 -7.73
C SER A 45 12.64 -13.41 -8.48
N VAL A 46 13.96 -13.40 -8.34
CA VAL A 46 14.87 -14.39 -8.93
C VAL A 46 14.61 -15.77 -8.32
N GLY A 47 14.44 -15.85 -6.99
CA GLY A 47 14.14 -17.10 -6.30
C GLY A 47 12.83 -17.76 -6.74
N TYR A 48 11.86 -16.99 -7.23
CA TYR A 48 10.59 -17.51 -7.79
C TYR A 48 10.67 -17.81 -9.29
N GLY A 49 11.76 -17.45 -9.98
CA GLY A 49 11.98 -17.77 -11.39
C GLY A 49 11.08 -17.04 -12.38
N ARG A 50 10.30 -16.04 -11.93
CA ARG A 50 9.43 -15.22 -12.78
C ARG A 50 9.54 -13.73 -12.42
N PRO A 51 9.66 -12.84 -13.42
CA PRO A 51 9.65 -11.41 -13.16
C PRO A 51 8.29 -10.98 -12.58
N PRO A 52 8.26 -10.12 -11.54
CA PRO A 52 7.05 -9.82 -10.78
C PRO A 52 6.24 -8.71 -11.49
N TRP A 53 5.82 -8.93 -12.73
CA TRP A 53 5.18 -7.89 -13.55
C TRP A 53 3.82 -7.45 -12.99
N ILE A 54 3.03 -8.36 -12.39
CA ILE A 54 1.78 -7.99 -11.68
C ILE A 54 2.09 -7.10 -10.48
N ALA A 55 3.13 -7.43 -9.71
CA ALA A 55 3.56 -6.62 -8.58
C ALA A 55 3.94 -5.21 -9.01
N LEU A 56 4.70 -5.09 -10.11
CA LEU A 56 5.11 -3.82 -10.68
C LEU A 56 3.91 -3.03 -11.22
N ALA A 57 2.99 -3.67 -11.94
CA ALA A 57 1.78 -3.03 -12.43
C ALA A 57 0.94 -2.48 -11.28
N LEU A 58 0.68 -3.29 -10.24
CA LEU A 58 -0.04 -2.85 -9.04
C LEU A 58 0.68 -1.70 -8.33
N ALA A 59 2.00 -1.81 -8.17
CA ALA A 59 2.81 -0.79 -7.52
C ALA A 59 2.77 0.55 -8.26
N VAL A 60 2.87 0.52 -9.59
CA VAL A 60 2.78 1.72 -10.43
C VAL A 60 1.37 2.28 -10.42
N SER A 61 0.33 1.47 -10.61
CA SER A 61 -1.07 1.92 -10.56
C SER A 61 -1.41 2.56 -9.22
N PHE A 62 -1.01 1.92 -8.12
CA PHE A 62 -1.30 2.41 -6.78
C PHE A 62 -0.45 3.65 -6.41
N GLY A 63 0.81 3.68 -6.81
CA GLY A 63 1.66 4.86 -6.66
C GLY A 63 1.12 6.06 -7.44
N CYS A 64 0.63 5.85 -8.66
CA CYS A 64 -0.07 6.86 -9.46
C CYS A 64 -1.38 7.31 -8.80
N TYR A 65 -2.15 6.39 -8.22
CA TYR A 65 -3.36 6.71 -7.44
C TYR A 65 -3.04 7.62 -6.24
N GLY A 66 -2.04 7.25 -5.43
CA GLY A 66 -1.59 8.06 -4.31
C GLY A 66 -1.06 9.43 -4.74
N LEU A 67 -0.32 9.50 -5.84
CA LEU A 67 0.13 10.76 -6.45
C LEU A 67 -1.04 11.63 -6.92
N ALA A 68 -2.04 11.04 -7.58
CA ALA A 68 -3.22 11.74 -8.06
C ALA A 68 -4.01 12.32 -6.89
N LYS A 69 -4.26 11.54 -5.82
CA LYS A 69 -4.86 12.01 -4.57
C LYS A 69 -4.09 13.21 -4.00
N LYS A 70 -2.76 13.09 -3.92
CA LYS A 70 -1.90 14.14 -3.36
C LYS A 70 -1.87 15.41 -4.19
N LYS A 71 -1.91 15.32 -5.52
CA LYS A 71 -1.96 16.48 -6.42
C LYS A 71 -3.34 17.13 -6.51
N ALA A 72 -4.40 16.35 -6.38
CA ALA A 72 -5.77 16.87 -6.44
C ALA A 72 -6.11 17.74 -5.23
N ASP A 73 -5.45 17.51 -4.08
CA ASP A 73 -5.67 18.19 -2.79
C ASP A 73 -7.15 18.27 -2.35
N ALA A 74 -7.98 17.39 -2.91
CA ALA A 74 -9.39 17.28 -2.58
C ALA A 74 -9.55 16.53 -1.25
N GLY A 75 -10.63 16.85 -0.52
CA GLY A 75 -10.96 16.13 0.71
C GLY A 75 -11.11 14.63 0.44
N ALA A 76 -10.65 13.78 1.36
CA ALA A 76 -10.65 12.32 1.17
C ALA A 76 -12.04 11.75 0.81
N VAL A 77 -13.09 12.31 1.43
CA VAL A 77 -14.49 11.95 1.17
C VAL A 77 -14.92 12.41 -0.23
N GLU A 78 -14.68 13.68 -0.57
CA GLU A 78 -15.06 14.24 -1.87
C GLU A 78 -14.39 13.49 -3.03
N SER A 79 -13.09 13.22 -2.90
CA SER A 79 -12.35 12.49 -3.90
C SER A 79 -12.86 11.04 -4.05
N LEU A 80 -13.20 10.36 -2.95
CA LEU A 80 -13.75 9.00 -3.01
C LEU A 80 -15.17 8.99 -3.62
N ILE A 81 -15.99 10.00 -3.35
CA ILE A 81 -17.31 10.14 -3.98
C ILE A 81 -17.15 10.30 -5.49
N ILE A 82 -16.25 11.17 -5.95
CA ILE A 82 -16.01 11.39 -7.38
C ILE A 82 -15.54 10.09 -8.05
N GLU A 83 -14.57 9.39 -7.44
CA GLU A 83 -14.08 8.09 -7.93
C GLU A 83 -15.22 7.07 -8.04
N THR A 84 -16.07 7.01 -7.02
CA THR A 84 -17.20 6.08 -6.98
C THR A 84 -18.25 6.46 -8.03
N MET A 85 -18.55 7.75 -8.22
CA MET A 85 -19.50 8.23 -9.23
C MET A 85 -19.04 7.93 -10.65
N VAL A 86 -17.74 8.01 -10.93
CA VAL A 86 -17.17 7.67 -12.24
C VAL A 86 -17.29 6.18 -12.52
N VAL A 87 -17.10 5.32 -11.51
CA VAL A 87 -17.18 3.85 -11.65
C VAL A 87 -18.63 3.34 -11.59
N ALA A 88 -19.52 4.04 -10.88
CA ALA A 88 -20.92 3.67 -10.67
C ALA A 88 -21.68 3.28 -11.95
N PRO A 89 -21.65 4.04 -13.08
CA PRO A 89 -22.41 3.66 -14.27
C PRO A 89 -21.95 2.32 -14.87
N LEU A 90 -20.64 2.03 -14.84
CA LEU A 90 -20.11 0.74 -15.29
C LEU A 90 -20.53 -0.39 -14.35
N ALA A 91 -20.47 -0.15 -13.03
CA ALA A 91 -20.90 -1.12 -12.03
C ALA A 91 -22.40 -1.42 -12.15
N LEU A 92 -23.25 -0.40 -12.31
CA LEU A 92 -24.69 -0.55 -12.51
C LEU A 92 -25.01 -1.28 -13.82
N GLY A 93 -24.28 -0.98 -14.91
CA GLY A 93 -24.41 -1.71 -16.18
C GLY A 93 -24.09 -3.20 -16.02
N PHE A 94 -23.00 -3.53 -15.30
CA PHE A 94 -22.62 -4.91 -15.02
C PHE A 94 -23.63 -5.63 -14.12
N LEU A 95 -24.15 -4.97 -13.08
CA LEU A 95 -25.21 -5.51 -12.23
C LEU A 95 -26.50 -5.77 -13.03
N GLY A 96 -26.86 -4.85 -13.93
CA GLY A 96 -27.97 -5.03 -14.86
C GLY A 96 -27.77 -6.26 -15.75
N TYR A 97 -26.58 -6.41 -16.35
CA TYR A 97 -26.21 -7.59 -17.14
C TYR A 97 -26.32 -8.90 -16.34
N LEU A 98 -25.78 -8.95 -15.12
CA LEU A 98 -25.88 -10.13 -14.25
C LEU A 98 -27.34 -10.46 -13.91
N THR A 99 -28.15 -9.44 -13.65
CA THR A 99 -29.57 -9.60 -13.34
C THR A 99 -30.33 -10.16 -14.54
N LEU A 100 -30.09 -9.62 -15.74
CA LEU A 100 -30.71 -10.10 -16.98
C LEU A 100 -30.30 -11.53 -17.35
N GLN A 101 -29.10 -11.98 -16.96
CA GLN A 101 -28.65 -13.36 -17.13
C GLN A 101 -29.12 -14.31 -16.03
N GLY A 102 -29.86 -13.84 -15.03
CA GLY A 102 -30.25 -14.65 -13.87
C GLY A 102 -29.06 -15.10 -13.00
N ARG A 103 -27.92 -14.41 -13.11
CA ARG A 103 -26.67 -14.69 -12.36
C ARG A 103 -26.47 -13.76 -11.16
N SER A 104 -27.42 -12.87 -10.89
CA SER A 104 -27.36 -11.98 -9.72
C SER A 104 -27.60 -12.78 -8.45
N THR A 105 -26.58 -12.83 -7.58
CA THR A 105 -26.65 -13.54 -6.30
C THR A 105 -27.22 -12.68 -5.16
N PHE A 106 -27.44 -11.39 -5.42
CA PHE A 106 -27.68 -10.40 -4.35
C PHE A 106 -28.90 -10.77 -3.50
N ALA A 107 -30.02 -11.17 -4.11
CA ALA A 107 -31.25 -11.53 -3.39
C ALA A 107 -31.52 -13.04 -3.31
N THR A 108 -30.68 -13.88 -3.92
CA THR A 108 -30.98 -15.31 -4.13
C THR A 108 -30.31 -16.23 -3.09
N GLU A 109 -29.18 -15.83 -2.53
CA GLU A 109 -28.38 -16.65 -1.60
C GLU A 109 -28.71 -16.39 -0.11
N GLY A 110 -29.81 -15.68 0.16
CA GLY A 110 -30.33 -15.41 1.49
C GLY A 110 -29.69 -14.22 2.24
N PRO A 111 -30.19 -13.91 3.44
CA PRO A 111 -29.82 -12.69 4.17
C PRO A 111 -28.34 -12.61 4.57
N GLY A 112 -27.71 -13.76 4.87
CA GLY A 112 -26.30 -13.82 5.24
C GLY A 112 -25.38 -13.36 4.11
N HIS A 113 -25.67 -13.77 2.86
CA HIS A 113 -24.91 -13.35 1.69
C HIS A 113 -25.03 -11.84 1.44
N VAL A 114 -26.24 -11.29 1.56
CA VAL A 114 -26.48 -9.84 1.47
C VAL A 114 -25.65 -9.09 2.52
N LEU A 115 -25.67 -9.55 3.77
CA LEU A 115 -24.91 -8.93 4.85
C LEU A 115 -23.40 -8.98 4.60
N LEU A 116 -22.88 -10.08 4.07
CA LEU A 116 -21.47 -10.18 3.67
C LEU A 116 -21.13 -9.20 2.54
N LEU A 117 -21.97 -9.10 1.52
CA LEU A 117 -21.79 -8.14 0.42
C LEU A 117 -21.79 -6.70 0.93
N LEU A 118 -22.75 -6.32 1.78
CA LEU A 118 -22.76 -4.99 2.41
C LEU A 118 -21.54 -4.77 3.30
N GLY A 119 -21.11 -5.81 4.02
CA GLY A 119 -19.89 -5.79 4.84
C GLY A 119 -18.63 -5.48 4.04
N THR A 120 -18.52 -5.97 2.79
CA THR A 120 -17.37 -5.64 1.93
C THR A 120 -17.27 -4.14 1.62
N ALA A 121 -18.41 -3.44 1.51
CA ALA A 121 -18.41 -1.99 1.29
C ALA A 121 -17.79 -1.25 2.49
N VAL A 122 -18.20 -1.62 3.71
CA VAL A 122 -17.68 -1.03 4.95
C VAL A 122 -16.18 -1.29 5.10
N ILE A 123 -15.75 -2.54 4.91
CA ILE A 123 -14.35 -2.95 5.01
C ILE A 123 -13.47 -2.29 3.94
N THR A 124 -14.04 -1.87 2.81
CA THR A 124 -13.29 -1.23 1.72
C THR A 124 -13.24 0.29 1.86
N VAL A 125 -14.39 0.93 2.12
CA VAL A 125 -14.51 2.39 2.16
C VAL A 125 -13.72 2.98 3.31
N ILE A 126 -13.75 2.36 4.50
CA ILE A 126 -13.06 2.88 5.68
C ILE A 126 -11.54 3.00 5.45
N PRO A 127 -10.81 1.94 5.03
CA PRO A 127 -9.39 2.06 4.70
C PRO A 127 -9.09 3.03 3.58
N LEU A 128 -9.93 3.11 2.54
CA LEU A 128 -9.73 4.06 1.44
C LEU A 128 -9.86 5.52 1.89
N LEU A 129 -10.81 5.83 2.77
CA LEU A 129 -10.95 7.16 3.37
C LEU A 129 -9.74 7.49 4.25
N CYS A 130 -9.31 6.56 5.10
CA CYS A 130 -8.11 6.73 5.92
C CYS A 130 -6.87 6.94 5.05
N PHE A 131 -6.72 6.16 3.98
CA PHE A 131 -5.63 6.26 3.03
C PHE A 131 -5.64 7.60 2.30
N GLY A 132 -6.77 7.99 1.71
CA GLY A 132 -6.91 9.27 1.00
C GLY A 132 -6.61 10.45 1.92
N GLY A 133 -7.08 10.39 3.18
CA GLY A 133 -6.78 11.41 4.17
C GLY A 133 -5.34 11.44 4.65
N ALA A 134 -4.61 10.33 4.57
CA ALA A 134 -3.18 10.28 4.86
C ALA A 134 -2.36 10.76 3.64
N ALA A 135 -2.73 10.33 2.43
CA ALA A 135 -2.04 10.65 1.18
C ALA A 135 -1.92 12.16 0.91
N THR A 136 -2.90 12.95 1.33
CA THR A 136 -2.85 14.42 1.22
C THR A 136 -2.08 15.09 2.35
N ARG A 137 -1.90 14.44 3.51
CA ARG A 137 -1.34 15.06 4.72
C ARG A 137 0.12 14.68 5.03
N ILE A 138 0.61 13.55 4.52
CA ILE A 138 1.98 13.09 4.79
C ILE A 138 2.81 12.92 3.51
N PRO A 139 4.15 12.94 3.60
CA PRO A 139 5.02 12.61 2.48
C PRO A 139 4.67 11.24 1.89
N LEU A 140 4.68 11.13 0.55
CA LEU A 140 4.37 9.89 -0.16
C LEU A 140 5.42 8.81 0.16
N SER A 141 6.66 9.23 0.42
CA SER A 141 7.73 8.40 0.98
C SER A 141 7.38 7.77 2.33
N THR A 142 6.82 8.55 3.26
CA THR A 142 6.38 8.04 4.57
C THR A 142 5.19 7.11 4.43
N LEU A 143 4.24 7.47 3.56
CA LEU A 143 3.06 6.65 3.29
C LEU A 143 3.43 5.31 2.64
N GLY A 144 4.39 5.30 1.71
CA GLY A 144 4.97 4.07 1.15
C GLY A 144 5.58 3.19 2.25
N LEU A 145 6.34 3.77 3.18
CA LEU A 145 6.92 3.01 4.30
C LEU A 145 5.84 2.35 5.17
N LEU A 146 4.77 3.08 5.50
CA LEU A 146 3.66 2.56 6.31
C LEU A 146 2.94 1.38 5.63
N GLN A 147 2.95 1.32 4.30
CA GLN A 147 2.34 0.20 3.56
C GLN A 147 3.08 -1.13 3.77
N TYR A 148 4.33 -1.13 4.27
CA TYR A 148 5.02 -2.38 4.65
C TYR A 148 4.41 -3.08 5.88
N ILE A 149 3.51 -2.41 6.62
CA ILE A 149 2.74 -3.04 7.69
C ILE A 149 1.86 -4.16 7.11
N ALA A 150 1.16 -3.90 6.00
CA ALA A 150 0.26 -4.86 5.38
C ALA A 150 0.94 -6.20 5.04
N PRO A 151 2.06 -6.23 4.29
CA PRO A 151 2.71 -7.48 3.97
C PRO A 151 3.45 -8.11 5.16
N THR A 152 3.79 -7.35 6.20
CA THR A 152 4.27 -7.90 7.49
C THR A 152 3.15 -8.67 8.22
N VAL A 153 1.94 -8.09 8.27
CA VAL A 153 0.76 -8.77 8.84
C VAL A 153 0.40 -10.00 8.01
N GLN A 154 0.41 -9.90 6.67
CA GLN A 154 0.16 -11.05 5.80
C GLN A 154 1.16 -12.19 6.05
N PHE A 155 2.44 -11.87 6.25
CA PHE A 155 3.44 -12.88 6.62
C PHE A 155 3.17 -13.51 7.97
N ALA A 156 2.85 -12.71 8.98
CA ALA A 156 2.52 -13.20 10.31
C ALA A 156 1.30 -14.14 10.27
N LEU A 157 0.26 -13.79 9.52
CA LEU A 157 -0.90 -14.67 9.32
C LEU A 157 -0.52 -15.96 8.57
N GLY A 158 0.27 -15.85 7.49
CA GLY A 158 0.78 -17.00 6.75
C GLY A 158 1.54 -17.98 7.63
N LEU A 159 2.38 -17.48 8.54
CA LEU A 159 3.20 -18.28 9.44
C LEU A 159 2.41 -18.82 10.65
N LEU A 160 1.62 -17.98 11.32
CA LEU A 160 1.02 -18.29 12.63
C LEU A 160 -0.40 -18.86 12.55
N VAL A 161 -1.13 -18.58 11.47
CA VAL A 161 -2.54 -18.96 11.33
C VAL A 161 -2.74 -19.99 10.23
N PHE A 162 -2.02 -19.86 9.12
CA PHE A 162 -2.16 -20.75 7.96
C PHE A 162 -1.07 -21.83 7.86
N ASP A 163 -0.13 -21.86 8.81
CA ASP A 163 0.98 -22.83 8.88
C ASP A 163 1.71 -23.02 7.53
N GLU A 164 1.87 -21.94 6.76
CA GLU A 164 2.52 -22.03 5.45
C GLU A 164 4.01 -22.39 5.60
N PRO A 165 4.52 -23.35 4.81
CA PRO A 165 5.93 -23.70 4.84
C PRO A 165 6.77 -22.52 4.35
N MET A 166 7.57 -21.96 5.25
CA MET A 166 8.46 -20.84 4.94
C MET A 166 9.79 -21.34 4.41
N SER A 167 10.02 -21.14 3.12
CA SER A 167 11.31 -21.43 2.49
C SER A 167 12.39 -20.47 3.00
N VAL A 168 13.65 -20.91 2.93
CA VAL A 168 14.83 -20.10 3.28
C VAL A 168 14.85 -18.77 2.49
N ILE A 169 14.48 -18.82 1.21
CA ILE A 169 14.38 -17.64 0.35
C ILE A 169 13.38 -16.62 0.92
N ARG A 170 12.20 -17.07 1.37
CA ARG A 170 11.21 -16.17 2.00
C ARG A 170 11.81 -15.51 3.25
N TRP A 171 12.34 -16.29 4.17
CA TRP A 171 12.96 -15.77 5.40
C TRP A 171 14.01 -14.69 5.13
N THR A 172 14.92 -14.95 4.19
CA THR A 172 15.98 -13.98 3.85
C THR A 172 15.42 -12.68 3.27
N GLY A 173 14.42 -12.72 2.40
CA GLY A 173 13.77 -11.52 1.87
C GLY A 173 13.09 -10.67 2.92
N PHE A 174 12.30 -11.33 3.78
CA PHE A 174 11.59 -10.66 4.86
C PHE A 174 12.55 -10.00 5.84
N ALA A 175 13.63 -10.69 6.22
CA ALA A 175 14.66 -10.14 7.09
C ALA A 175 15.33 -8.90 6.46
N MET A 176 15.65 -8.92 5.17
CA MET A 176 16.22 -7.76 4.47
C MET A 176 15.25 -6.57 4.41
N ILE A 177 13.97 -6.82 4.16
CA ILE A 177 12.93 -5.78 4.13
C ILE A 177 12.77 -5.15 5.51
N TRP A 178 12.68 -5.97 6.57
CA TRP A 178 12.60 -5.46 7.94
C TRP A 178 13.84 -4.70 8.36
N LEU A 179 15.03 -5.12 7.92
CA LEU A 179 16.27 -4.37 8.14
C LEU A 179 16.21 -2.99 7.47
N ALA A 180 15.79 -2.92 6.20
CA ALA A 180 15.61 -1.66 5.48
C ALA A 180 14.59 -0.75 6.18
N LEU A 181 13.46 -1.30 6.61
CA LEU A 181 12.42 -0.60 7.37
C LEU A 181 12.95 -0.04 8.70
N ALA A 182 13.71 -0.85 9.44
CA ALA A 182 14.31 -0.44 10.70
C ALA A 182 15.27 0.74 10.50
N ILE A 183 16.18 0.64 9.51
CA ILE A 183 17.13 1.71 9.16
C ILE A 183 16.36 2.99 8.79
N PHE A 184 15.37 2.90 7.91
CA PHE A 184 14.59 4.06 7.48
C PHE A 184 13.82 4.70 8.65
N THR A 185 13.22 3.88 9.51
CA THR A 185 12.40 4.34 10.63
C THR A 185 13.24 5.04 11.70
N VAL A 186 14.37 4.42 12.09
CA VAL A 186 15.30 5.00 13.07
C VAL A 186 15.81 6.36 12.60
N GLU A 187 16.27 6.43 11.36
CA GLU A 187 16.74 7.66 10.73
C GLU A 187 15.67 8.76 10.73
N SER A 188 14.44 8.41 10.36
CA SER A 188 13.31 9.34 10.32
C SER A 188 12.95 9.86 11.73
N LEU A 189 13.04 9.02 12.75
CA LEU A 189 12.74 9.37 14.14
C LEU A 189 13.84 10.25 14.75
N GLU A 190 15.10 9.88 14.56
CA GLU A 190 16.25 10.65 15.04
C GLU A 190 16.24 12.06 14.47
N HIS A 191 15.95 12.19 13.17
CA HIS A 191 15.93 13.50 12.56
C HIS A 191 14.76 14.38 13.00
N ARG A 192 13.58 13.79 13.23
CA ARG A 192 12.45 14.52 13.84
C ARG A 192 12.77 14.98 15.26
N ARG A 193 13.49 14.17 16.04
CA ARG A 193 13.93 14.54 17.40
C ARG A 193 14.93 15.69 17.38
N GLN A 194 15.92 15.65 16.50
CA GLN A 194 16.91 16.72 16.34
C GLN A 194 16.26 18.04 15.90
N GLY A 195 15.30 18.01 14.96
CA GLY A 195 14.57 19.20 14.54
C GLY A 195 13.71 19.82 15.64
N ARG A 196 13.10 19.02 16.52
CA ARG A 196 12.34 19.54 17.69
C ARG A 196 13.26 20.16 18.74
N LEU A 197 14.42 19.57 19.00
CA LEU A 197 15.38 20.08 19.99
C LEU A 197 15.95 21.44 19.60
N MET A 198 16.19 21.67 18.30
CA MET A 198 16.65 22.97 17.79
C MET A 198 15.62 24.10 17.93
N LEU A 199 14.32 23.79 17.84
CA LEU A 199 13.25 24.78 18.02
C LEU A 199 13.08 25.19 19.49
N THR A 200 13.41 24.30 20.43
CA THR A 200 13.38 24.58 21.87
C THR A 200 14.61 25.32 22.40
N SER A 201 15.68 25.41 21.61
CA SER A 201 16.95 26.04 22.02
C SER A 201 17.13 27.48 21.50
N THR A 202 16.14 28.09 20.87
CA THR A 202 16.18 29.52 20.50
C THR A 202 15.88 30.36 21.74
N PRO A 203 16.85 31.08 22.34
CA PRO A 203 16.56 32.02 23.41
C PRO A 203 15.86 33.24 22.82
N ALA A 204 14.85 33.75 23.53
CA ALA A 204 14.14 35.00 23.23
C ALA A 204 15.06 36.23 23.37
#